data_AF-A0A2J6X6I6-F1
#
_entry.id   AF-A0A2J6X6I6-F1
#
_cell.length_a   1.000
_cell.length_b   1.000
_cell.length_c   1.000
_cell.angle_alpha   90.00
_cell.angle_beta   90.00
_cell.angle_gamma   90.00
#
_symmetry.space_group_name_H-M   'P 1'
#
loop_
_entity.id
_entity.type
_entity.pdbx_description
1 polymer ?
#
loop_
_entity_poly.entity_id
_entity_poly.type
_entity_poly.pdbx_seq_one_letter_code
_entity_poly.pdbx_strand_id
1 'polypeptide(L)'
;IAERQSDIVIIDITGVPVIDTAVANYLLQTTRAAQLIGAQVILVGIGPEIAQTVVQLGVDLHGILIGAHLQNGIELAFKQLGRVIKPVMTTKPSVR
;
A
#
# COMPACT_ATOMS: atom_id res chain seq x y z
N ILE A 1 2.54 13.34 -4.23
CA ILE A 1 2.33 13.15 -2.77
C ILE A 1 2.35 14.51 -2.08
N ALA A 2 3.47 15.25 -2.13
CA ALA A 2 3.61 16.56 -1.49
C ALA A 2 2.54 17.59 -1.90
N GLU A 3 2.31 17.80 -3.20
CA GLU A 3 1.31 18.75 -3.71
C GLU A 3 -0.12 18.48 -3.21
N ARG A 4 -0.44 17.19 -2.96
CA ARG A 4 -1.76 16.77 -2.48
C ARG A 4 -1.84 16.59 -0.97
N GLN A 5 -0.72 16.82 -0.26
CA GLN A 5 -0.59 16.62 1.19
C GLN A 5 -1.24 15.31 1.66
N SER A 6 -0.94 14.20 0.98
CA SER A 6 -1.56 12.92 1.28
C SER A 6 -0.95 12.30 2.54
N ASP A 7 -1.78 12.06 3.56
CA ASP A 7 -1.35 11.42 4.82
C ASP A 7 -0.92 9.96 4.61
N ILE A 8 -1.54 9.26 3.66
CA ILE A 8 -1.29 7.85 3.37
C ILE A 8 -1.13 7.62 1.87
N VAL A 9 -0.16 6.81 1.49
CA VAL A 9 0.11 6.36 0.12
C VAL A 9 0.03 4.84 0.08
N ILE A 10 -0.83 4.31 -0.78
CA ILE A 10 -0.88 2.88 -1.06
C ILE A 10 -0.14 2.63 -2.37
N ILE A 11 0.86 1.76 -2.34
CA ILE A 11 1.60 1.30 -3.51
C ILE A 11 1.15 -0.12 -3.80
N ASP A 12 0.47 -0.31 -4.93
CA ASP A 12 0.05 -1.63 -5.39
C ASP A 12 1.05 -2.16 -6.42
N ILE A 13 1.66 -3.30 -6.11
CA ILE A 13 2.59 -3.99 -7.00
C ILE A 13 1.98 -5.26 -7.60
N THR A 14 0.66 -5.43 -7.52
CA THR A 14 -0.03 -6.55 -8.15
C THR A 14 0.32 -6.61 -9.64
N GLY A 15 0.78 -7.77 -10.11
CA GLY A 15 1.17 -7.97 -11.50
C GLY A 15 2.63 -7.59 -11.83
N VAL A 16 3.43 -7.15 -10.85
CA VAL A 16 4.89 -7.07 -11.01
C VAL A 16 5.43 -8.50 -11.05
N PRO A 17 5.98 -8.97 -12.19
CA PRO A 17 6.26 -10.39 -12.38
C PRO A 17 7.50 -10.86 -11.60
N VAL A 18 8.48 -9.97 -11.39
CA VAL A 18 9.73 -10.25 -10.67
C VAL A 18 10.17 -8.97 -9.96
N ILE A 19 10.68 -9.11 -8.74
CA ILE A 19 11.43 -8.05 -8.05
C ILE A 19 12.91 -8.38 -8.15
N ASP A 20 13.70 -7.44 -8.68
CA ASP A 20 15.15 -7.46 -8.59
C ASP A 20 15.64 -6.37 -7.62
N THR A 21 16.95 -6.27 -7.46
CA THR A 21 17.58 -5.26 -6.59
C THR A 21 17.23 -3.83 -7.02
N ALA A 22 17.02 -3.55 -8.30
CA ALA A 22 16.70 -2.21 -8.79
C ALA A 22 15.26 -1.82 -8.42
N VAL A 23 14.29 -2.69 -8.70
CA VAL A 23 12.88 -2.48 -8.33
C VAL A 23 12.73 -2.34 -6.81
N ALA A 24 13.40 -3.20 -6.03
CA ALA A 24 13.39 -3.09 -4.58
C ALA A 24 13.97 -1.76 -4.09
N ASN A 25 15.09 -1.31 -4.65
CA ASN A 25 15.70 -0.02 -4.31
C ASN A 25 14.77 1.15 -4.64
N TYR A 26 14.07 1.13 -5.77
CA TYR A 26 13.10 2.17 -6.10
C TYR A 26 11.94 2.20 -5.11
N LEU A 27 11.37 1.05 -4.74
CA LEU A 27 10.30 0.96 -3.73
C LEU A 27 10.75 1.54 -2.39
N LEU A 28 11.97 1.23 -1.95
CA LEU A 28 12.55 1.80 -0.73
C LEU A 28 12.75 3.31 -0.83
N GLN A 29 13.30 3.81 -1.93
CA GLN A 29 13.51 5.24 -2.14
C GLN A 29 12.19 6.01 -2.15
N THR A 30 11.18 5.51 -2.88
CA THR A 30 9.83 6.08 -2.91
C THR A 30 9.22 6.10 -1.52
N THR A 31 9.38 5.02 -0.76
CA THR A 31 8.83 4.94 0.59
C THR A 31 9.48 5.93 1.54
N ARG A 32 10.82 6.03 1.53
CA ARG A 32 11.57 7.00 2.33
C ARG A 32 11.20 8.44 1.95
N ALA A 33 11.10 8.74 0.65
CA ALA A 33 10.71 10.06 0.18
C ALA A 33 9.30 10.45 0.67
N ALA A 34 8.34 9.51 0.65
CA ALA A 34 7.00 9.73 1.19
C ALA A 34 7.01 9.97 2.71
N GLN A 35 7.78 9.18 3.47
CA GLN A 35 7.91 9.35 4.92
C GLN A 35 8.54 10.70 5.29
N LEU A 36 9.54 11.17 4.54
CA LEU A 36 10.19 12.47 4.78
C LEU A 36 9.23 13.66 4.66
N ILE A 37 8.17 13.53 3.85
CA ILE A 37 7.14 14.55 3.68
C ILE A 37 5.90 14.29 4.55
N GLY A 38 6.01 13.39 5.54
CA GLY A 38 4.97 13.10 6.52
C GLY A 38 3.89 12.11 6.04
N ALA A 39 4.08 11.45 4.90
CA ALA A 39 3.12 10.48 4.39
C ALA A 39 3.52 9.05 4.78
N GLN A 40 2.57 8.29 5.33
CA GLN A 40 2.78 6.89 5.62
C GLN A 40 2.54 6.03 4.37
N VAL A 41 3.40 5.02 4.16
CA VAL A 41 3.29 4.12 3.02
C VAL A 41 2.75 2.75 3.43
N ILE A 42 1.83 2.23 2.60
CA ILE A 42 1.31 0.87 2.66
C ILE A 42 1.62 0.19 1.33
N LEU A 43 2.39 -0.89 1.34
CA LEU A 43 2.68 -1.69 0.17
C LEU A 43 1.67 -2.85 0.09
N VAL A 44 1.06 -3.07 -1.07
CA VAL A 44 0.09 -4.15 -1.30
C VAL A 44 0.39 -4.95 -2.56
N GLY A 45 -0.18 -6.14 -2.66
CA GLY A 45 -0.02 -7.00 -3.84
C GLY A 45 1.28 -7.82 -3.83
N ILE A 46 1.92 -7.96 -2.66
CA ILE A 46 3.08 -8.86 -2.50
C ILE A 46 2.58 -10.31 -2.49
N GLY A 47 2.80 -11.01 -3.59
CA GLY A 47 2.61 -12.46 -3.66
C GLY A 47 3.70 -13.24 -2.91
N PRO A 48 3.50 -14.56 -2.68
CA PRO A 48 4.47 -15.39 -1.96
C PRO A 48 5.87 -15.40 -2.57
N GLU A 49 5.98 -15.46 -3.90
CA GLU A 49 7.26 -15.46 -4.61
C GLU A 49 8.03 -14.16 -4.40
N ILE A 50 7.33 -13.03 -4.51
CA ILE A 50 7.92 -11.70 -4.29
C ILE A 50 8.41 -11.56 -2.84
N ALA A 51 7.62 -12.03 -1.86
CA ALA A 51 8.02 -11.99 -0.46
C ALA A 51 9.32 -12.76 -0.20
N GLN A 52 9.47 -13.94 -0.80
CA GLN A 52 10.71 -14.71 -0.72
C GLN A 52 11.89 -13.98 -1.36
N THR A 53 11.68 -13.40 -2.54
CA THR A 53 12.74 -12.65 -3.24
C THR A 53 13.19 -11.43 -2.43
N VAL A 54 12.29 -10.67 -1.82
CA VAL A 54 12.63 -9.54 -0.94
C VAL A 54 13.54 -9.99 0.22
N VAL A 55 13.22 -11.13 0.84
CA VAL A 55 14.04 -11.72 1.93
C VAL A 55 15.41 -12.17 1.39
N GLN A 56 15.45 -12.83 0.24
CA GLN A 56 16.69 -13.29 -0.39
C GLN A 56 17.61 -12.13 -0.80
N LEU A 57 17.04 -11.03 -1.28
CA LEU A 57 17.77 -9.82 -1.64
C LEU A 57 18.28 -9.04 -0.42
N GLY A 58 17.87 -9.40 0.81
CA GLY A 58 18.25 -8.69 2.02
C GLY A 58 17.66 -7.28 2.10
N VAL A 59 16.52 -7.06 1.44
CA VAL A 59 15.85 -5.76 1.40
C VAL A 59 15.12 -5.54 2.72
N ASP A 60 15.50 -4.49 3.43
CA ASP A 60 14.87 -4.14 4.71
C ASP A 60 13.60 -3.30 4.49
N LEU A 61 12.45 -3.94 4.64
CA LEU A 61 11.13 -3.29 4.61
C LEU A 61 10.63 -2.86 6.00
N HIS A 62 11.51 -2.80 7.01
CA HIS A 62 11.11 -2.36 8.35
C HIS A 62 10.48 -0.96 8.31
N GLY A 63 9.35 -0.80 9.02
CA GLY A 63 8.60 0.47 9.06
C GLY A 63 7.70 0.72 7.84
N ILE A 64 7.64 -0.22 6.87
CA ILE A 64 6.65 -0.21 5.80
C ILE A 64 5.48 -1.10 6.20
N LEU A 65 4.26 -0.58 6.19
CA LEU A 65 3.09 -1.42 6.37
C LEU A 65 2.85 -2.25 5.11
N ILE A 66 2.55 -3.53 5.28
CA ILE A 66 2.26 -4.43 4.17
C ILE A 66 0.82 -4.94 4.30
N GLY A 67 0.06 -4.86 3.22
CA GLY A 67 -1.25 -5.48 3.07
C GLY A 67 -1.23 -6.55 1.97
N ALA A 68 -2.06 -7.58 2.11
CA ALA A 68 -2.07 -8.69 1.15
C ALA A 68 -2.56 -8.25 -0.25
N HIS A 69 -3.56 -7.38 -0.30
CA HIS A 69 -4.19 -6.89 -1.52
C HIS A 69 -4.75 -5.48 -1.28
N LEU A 70 -5.15 -4.79 -2.36
CA LEU A 70 -5.60 -3.41 -2.31
C LEU A 70 -6.73 -3.16 -1.30
N GLN A 71 -7.74 -4.03 -1.27
CA GLN A 71 -8.84 -3.92 -0.30
C GLN A 71 -8.33 -3.90 1.16
N ASN A 72 -7.42 -4.81 1.52
CA ASN A 72 -6.82 -4.82 2.85
C ASN A 72 -5.94 -3.58 3.10
N GLY A 73 -5.22 -3.10 2.08
CA GLY A 73 -4.46 -1.84 2.16
C GLY A 73 -5.34 -0.63 2.48
N ILE A 74 -6.53 -0.56 1.86
CA ILE A 74 -7.52 0.49 2.14
C ILE A 74 -8.03 0.36 3.58
N GLU A 75 -8.36 -0.85 4.04
CA GLU A 75 -8.77 -1.08 5.43
C GLU A 75 -7.69 -0.63 6.44
N LEU A 76 -6.43 -0.96 6.17
CA LEU A 76 -5.29 -0.51 6.97
C LEU A 76 -5.14 1.01 6.96
N ALA A 77 -5.30 1.66 5.80
CA ALA A 77 -5.25 3.11 5.67
C ALA A 77 -6.34 3.79 6.49
N PHE A 78 -7.59 3.32 6.39
CA PHE A 78 -8.69 3.88 7.15
C PHE A 78 -8.49 3.69 8.66
N LYS A 79 -8.02 2.51 9.08
CA LYS A 79 -7.69 2.24 10.49
C LYS A 79 -6.61 3.19 11.02
N GLN A 80 -5.58 3.44 10.23
CA GLN A 80 -4.50 4.41 10.52
C GLN A 80 -5.04 5.84 10.72
N LEU A 81 -5.98 6.25 9.87
CA LEU A 81 -6.64 7.57 9.97
C LEU A 81 -7.71 7.65 11.08
N GLY A 82 -7.90 6.59 11.88
CA GLY A 82 -8.97 6.52 12.87
C GLY A 82 -10.38 6.52 12.24
N ARG A 83 -10.50 6.08 10.99
CA ARG A 83 -11.75 6.03 10.23
C ARG A 83 -12.29 4.60 10.15
N VAL A 84 -13.61 4.50 9.97
CA VAL A 84 -14.32 3.22 9.84
C VAL A 84 -14.98 3.14 8.47
N ILE A 85 -14.84 2.01 7.80
CA ILE A 85 -15.53 1.71 6.54
C ILE A 85 -16.96 1.29 6.88
N LYS A 86 -17.96 1.95 6.28
CA LYS A 86 -19.37 1.60 6.42
C LYS A 86 -19.93 1.11 5.08
N PRO A 87 -20.85 0.13 5.07
CA PRO A 87 -21.56 -0.24 3.85
C PRO A 87 -22.31 0.96 3.27
N VAL A 88 -22.24 1.12 1.95
CA VAL A 88 -23.09 2.10 1.26
C VAL A 88 -24.51 1.55 1.25
N MET A 89 -25.44 2.20 1.96
CA MET A 89 -26.86 1.89 1.86
C MET A 89 -27.35 2.29 0.47
N THR A 90 -27.52 1.33 -0.43
CA THR A 90 -28.20 1.57 -1.70
C THR A 90 -29.70 1.63 -1.46
N THR A 91 -30.28 2.83 -1.55
CA THR A 91 -31.73 2.97 -1.69
C THR A 91 -32.11 2.37 -3.04
N LYS A 92 -32.80 1.23 -3.03
CA LYS A 92 -33.39 0.63 -4.24
C LYS A 92 -34.24 1.72 -4.92
N PRO A 93 -34.11 1.99 -6.23
CA PRO A 93 -35.04 2.88 -6.90
C PRO A 93 -36.42 2.25 -6.76
N SER A 94 -37.37 2.99 -6.17
CA SER A 94 -38.77 2.59 -6.15
C SER A 94 -39.26 2.58 -7.59
N VAL A 95 -39.27 1.40 -8.22
CA VAL A 95 -39.96 1.19 -9.48
C VAL A 95 -41.45 1.35 -9.18
N ARG A 96 -42.02 2.46 -9.67
CA ARG A 96 -43.45 2.60 -9.88
C ARG A 96 -43.81 2.05 -11.25
#